data_AF-X0VXY7-F1
#
_entry.id   AF-X0VXY7-F1
#
_cell.length_a   1.000
_cell.length_b   1.000
_cell.length_c   1.000
_cell.angle_alpha   90.00
_cell.angle_beta   90.00
_cell.angle_gamma   90.00
#
_symmetry.space_group_name_H-M   'P 1'
#
loop_
_entity.id
_entity.type
_entity.pdbx_description
1 polymer ?
#
loop_
_entity_poly.entity_id
_entity_poly.type
_entity_poly.pdbx_seq_one_letter_code
_entity_poly.pdbx_strand_id
1 'polypeptide(L)'
;IEAKLGIKSHDSTKDYKDPKVLLIPMFNQVTGSILDLTIFYKDFSKGKVADKNVERIGIKEVETPKEVVMDILGYINDFKSGYTETIKEKNFFLPVEIISSLDKISKNSDVKDFNFPIDLWAQIVYYSLNYYERKRDRKGDILEILRILWQGRLASFAIETKDLDVQQSEEVIQQQVEAFKEYKEKMWH
;
A
#
# COMPACT_ATOMS: atom_id res chain seq x y z
N ILE A 1 12.57 -20.70 10.86
CA ILE A 1 12.53 -20.24 12.26
C ILE A 1 12.62 -18.73 12.23
N GLU A 2 11.55 -18.05 12.65
CA GLU A 2 11.51 -16.59 12.78
C GLU A 2 11.58 -16.25 14.27
N ALA A 3 12.51 -15.38 14.67
CA ALA A 3 12.67 -14.96 16.06
C ALA A 3 11.81 -13.72 16.34
N LYS A 4 10.93 -13.77 17.33
CA LYS A 4 10.17 -12.59 17.80
C LYS A 4 11.06 -11.74 18.71
N LEU A 5 11.55 -10.62 18.19
CA LEU A 5 12.50 -9.72 18.89
C LEU A 5 11.83 -8.60 19.71
N GLY A 6 10.57 -8.77 20.13
CA GLY A 6 9.81 -7.73 20.84
C GLY A 6 9.52 -6.48 19.99
N ILE A 7 9.02 -5.42 20.60
CA ILE A 7 8.78 -4.14 19.92
C ILE A 7 10.11 -3.41 19.72
N LYS A 8 10.47 -3.12 18.47
CA LYS A 8 11.51 -2.14 18.18
C LYS A 8 10.96 -0.74 18.43
N SER A 9 11.31 -0.16 19.59
CA SER A 9 11.12 1.26 19.84
C SER A 9 12.07 2.06 18.94
N HIS A 10 11.58 2.54 17.80
CA HIS A 10 12.37 3.45 16.98
C HIS A 10 12.37 4.82 17.67
N ASP A 11 13.54 5.33 18.08
CA ASP A 11 13.65 6.75 18.49
C ASP A 11 13.28 7.68 17.32
N SER A 12 13.40 7.19 16.10
CA SER A 12 12.98 7.94 14.92
C SER A 12 11.45 8.16 14.92
N THR A 13 10.60 7.22 15.37
CA THR A 13 9.14 7.41 15.40
C THR A 13 8.63 8.19 16.62
N LYS A 14 9.46 8.44 17.63
CA LYS A 14 9.08 9.21 18.83
C LYS A 14 9.07 10.73 18.60
N ASP A 15 9.84 11.23 17.62
CA ASP A 15 9.97 12.67 17.32
C ASP A 15 9.33 13.09 15.98
N TYR A 16 8.63 12.21 15.29
CA TYR A 16 7.98 12.53 14.01
C TYR A 16 6.70 13.34 14.21
N LYS A 17 6.88 14.65 14.34
CA LYS A 17 5.77 15.63 14.31
C LYS A 17 4.94 15.54 13.02
N ASP A 18 5.55 15.09 11.91
CA ASP A 18 4.86 14.80 10.65
C ASP A 18 5.45 13.53 9.98
N PRO A 19 4.77 12.37 10.09
CA PRO A 19 5.17 11.14 9.42
C PRO A 19 5.31 11.29 7.89
N LYS A 20 4.58 12.21 7.25
CA LYS A 20 4.57 12.36 5.78
C LYS A 20 5.95 12.74 5.24
N VAL A 21 6.67 13.63 5.92
CA VAL A 21 7.97 14.17 5.48
C VAL A 21 9.00 13.07 5.23
N LEU A 22 8.94 11.99 6.00
CA LEU A 22 9.91 10.90 5.92
C LEU A 22 9.36 9.65 5.24
N LEU A 23 8.06 9.38 5.41
CA LEU A 23 7.42 8.25 4.75
C LEU A 23 7.38 8.42 3.23
N ILE A 24 7.22 9.64 2.70
CA ILE A 24 7.13 9.89 1.25
C ILE A 24 8.45 9.56 0.51
N PRO A 25 9.62 10.08 0.92
CA PRO A 25 10.90 9.69 0.30
C PRO A 25 11.19 8.19 0.43
N MET A 26 10.90 7.60 1.60
CA MET A 26 11.07 6.17 1.82
C MET A 26 10.16 5.33 0.91
N PHE A 27 8.92 5.78 0.67
CA PHE A 27 8.00 5.09 -0.24
C PHE A 27 8.61 4.89 -1.63
N ASN A 28 9.16 5.95 -2.23
CA ASN A 28 9.74 5.87 -3.57
C ASN A 28 10.92 4.89 -3.61
N GLN A 29 11.77 4.90 -2.58
CA GLN A 29 12.93 4.00 -2.50
C GLN A 29 12.51 2.54 -2.32
N VAL A 30 11.61 2.26 -1.38
CA VAL A 30 11.14 0.91 -1.05
C VAL A 30 10.33 0.33 -2.21
N THR A 31 9.29 1.03 -2.66
CA THR A 31 8.44 0.58 -3.77
C THR A 31 9.24 0.46 -5.07
N GLY A 32 10.16 1.38 -5.33
CA GLY A 32 11.07 1.31 -6.48
C GLY A 32 11.98 0.07 -6.45
N SER A 33 12.48 -0.31 -5.27
CA SER A 33 13.29 -1.51 -5.09
C SER A 33 12.46 -2.79 -5.23
N ILE A 34 11.23 -2.80 -4.70
CA ILE A 34 10.29 -3.92 -4.87
C ILE A 34 9.99 -4.15 -6.35
N LEU A 35 9.69 -3.09 -7.11
CA LEU A 35 9.46 -3.19 -8.55
C LEU A 35 10.70 -3.76 -9.27
N ASP A 36 11.89 -3.25 -8.98
CA ASP A 36 13.14 -3.73 -9.60
C ASP A 36 13.39 -5.21 -9.31
N LEU A 37 13.31 -5.61 -8.04
CA LEU A 37 13.55 -6.99 -7.62
C LEU A 37 12.49 -7.94 -8.18
N THR A 38 11.22 -7.51 -8.25
CA THR A 38 10.12 -8.32 -8.80
C THR A 38 10.35 -8.65 -10.27
N ILE A 39 10.86 -7.69 -11.06
CA ILE A 39 11.20 -7.97 -12.46
C ILE A 39 12.56 -8.68 -12.59
N PHE A 40 13.55 -8.35 -11.77
CA PHE A 40 14.85 -9.02 -11.80
C PHE A 40 14.70 -10.53 -11.55
N TYR A 41 13.85 -10.90 -10.58
CA TYR A 41 13.51 -12.29 -10.26
C TYR A 41 12.17 -12.72 -10.88
N LYS A 42 11.84 -12.26 -12.10
CA LYS A 42 10.50 -12.49 -12.70
C LYS A 42 10.08 -13.95 -12.75
N ASP A 43 11.00 -14.87 -13.06
CA ASP A 43 10.65 -16.29 -13.22
C ASP A 43 10.25 -16.91 -11.87
N PHE A 44 10.90 -16.47 -10.79
CA PHE A 44 10.50 -16.82 -9.43
C PHE A 44 9.22 -16.09 -9.01
N SER A 45 9.08 -14.80 -9.33
CA SER A 45 7.95 -13.99 -8.88
C SER A 45 6.63 -14.35 -9.58
N LYS A 46 6.68 -14.85 -10.81
CA LYS A 46 5.54 -15.42 -11.55
C LYS A 46 5.19 -16.84 -11.13
N GLY A 47 6.15 -17.55 -10.52
CA GLY A 47 5.90 -18.87 -9.94
C GLY A 47 4.84 -18.83 -8.85
N LYS A 48 4.03 -19.89 -8.77
CA LYS A 48 3.16 -20.14 -7.63
C LYS A 48 4.03 -20.61 -6.46
N VAL A 49 4.06 -19.82 -5.39
CA VAL A 49 4.74 -20.20 -4.15
C VAL A 49 3.66 -20.55 -3.15
N ALA A 50 3.66 -21.80 -2.68
CA ALA A 50 2.75 -22.21 -1.61
C ALA A 50 3.09 -21.45 -0.32
N ASP A 51 2.05 -21.09 0.44
CA ASP A 51 2.25 -20.53 1.77
C ASP A 51 3.05 -21.51 2.62
N LYS A 52 4.19 -21.04 3.13
CA LYS A 52 4.97 -21.79 4.10
C LYS A 52 4.67 -21.24 5.47
N ASN A 53 3.99 -22.03 6.30
CA ASN A 53 3.93 -21.76 7.73
C ASN A 53 5.36 -21.84 8.29
N VAL A 54 5.89 -20.69 8.73
CA VAL A 54 7.19 -20.64 9.40
C VAL A 54 6.92 -20.66 10.90
N GLU A 55 7.51 -21.62 11.60
CA GLU A 55 7.44 -21.69 13.06
C GLU A 55 8.10 -20.42 13.66
N ARG A 56 7.31 -19.70 14.47
CA ARG A 56 7.72 -18.48 15.18
C ARG A 56 8.08 -18.84 16.61
N ILE A 57 9.36 -18.70 16.98
CA ILE A 57 9.86 -19.00 18.33
C ILE A 57 10.22 -17.66 19.00
N GLY A 58 9.68 -17.41 20.20
CA GLY A 58 9.98 -16.20 20.99
C GLY A 58 8.88 -15.79 21.96
N ILE A 59 9.20 -14.85 22.84
CA ILE A 59 8.32 -14.36 23.91
C ILE A 59 7.12 -13.63 23.27
N LYS A 60 5.89 -14.01 23.67
CA LYS A 60 4.68 -13.20 23.41
C LYS A 60 4.69 -12.01 24.38
N GLU A 61 5.58 -11.05 24.19
CA GLU A 61 5.35 -9.75 24.78
C GLU A 61 4.22 -9.09 24.00
N VAL A 62 3.02 -9.15 24.57
CA VAL A 62 1.87 -8.37 24.14
C VAL A 62 2.02 -6.99 24.79
N GLU A 63 3.10 -6.27 24.45
CA GLU A 63 3.05 -4.83 24.65
C GLU A 63 2.09 -4.29 23.59
N THR A 64 1.09 -3.53 24.03
CA THR A 64 0.21 -2.80 23.13
C THR A 64 1.04 -1.73 22.41
N PRO A 65 1.07 -1.73 21.07
CA PRO A 65 1.71 -0.66 20.32
C PRO A 65 1.15 0.70 20.75
N LYS A 66 2.00 1.72 20.84
CA LYS A 66 1.52 3.09 21.10
C LYS A 66 0.57 3.52 19.99
N GLU A 67 -0.48 4.23 20.38
CA GLU A 67 -1.41 4.85 19.45
C GLU A 67 -0.66 5.74 18.46
N VAL A 68 -0.92 5.55 17.17
CA VAL A 68 -0.35 6.35 16.09
C VAL A 68 -1.38 7.41 15.72
N VAL A 69 -1.10 8.67 16.06
CA VAL A 69 -1.94 9.79 15.64
C VAL A 69 -1.66 10.08 14.16
N MET A 70 -2.67 9.89 13.31
CA MET A 70 -2.59 10.11 11.86
C MET A 70 -3.56 11.22 11.42
N ASP A 71 -3.09 12.14 10.59
CA ASP A 71 -3.93 13.13 9.92
C ASP A 71 -4.65 12.51 8.70
N ILE A 72 -5.69 11.73 8.98
CA ILE A 72 -6.50 11.03 7.96
C ILE A 72 -7.04 12.01 6.90
N LEU A 73 -7.57 13.16 7.35
CA LEU A 73 -8.14 14.17 6.46
C LEU A 73 -7.06 14.74 5.52
N GLY A 74 -5.86 15.01 6.04
CA GLY A 74 -4.74 15.44 5.21
C GLY A 74 -4.36 14.41 4.15
N TYR A 75 -4.29 13.11 4.49
CA TYR A 75 -4.00 12.07 3.49
C TYR A 75 -5.09 11.96 2.42
N ILE A 76 -6.37 12.10 2.77
CA ILE A 76 -7.48 12.13 1.81
C ILE A 76 -7.34 13.34 0.88
N ASN A 77 -7.02 14.52 1.42
CA ASN A 77 -6.84 15.73 0.62
C ASN A 77 -5.64 15.63 -0.32
N ASP A 78 -4.51 15.10 0.16
CA ASP A 78 -3.32 14.87 -0.67
C ASP A 78 -3.64 13.91 -1.83
N PHE A 79 -4.38 12.83 -1.56
CA PHE A 79 -4.87 11.93 -2.61
C PHE A 79 -5.77 12.65 -3.62
N LYS A 80 -6.75 13.45 -3.17
CA LYS A 80 -7.69 14.15 -4.04
C LYS A 80 -6.99 15.19 -4.93
N SER A 81 -6.09 15.98 -4.36
CA SER A 81 -5.30 16.96 -5.08
C SER A 81 -4.37 16.27 -6.08
N GLY A 82 -3.58 15.28 -5.63
CA GLY A 82 -2.69 14.53 -6.52
C GLY A 82 -3.43 13.78 -7.63
N TYR A 83 -4.63 13.25 -7.35
CA TYR A 83 -5.46 12.63 -8.38
C TYR A 83 -5.85 13.64 -9.46
N THR A 84 -6.31 14.82 -9.04
CA THR A 84 -6.76 15.88 -9.95
C THR A 84 -5.62 16.49 -10.75
N GLU A 85 -4.50 16.79 -10.09
CA GLU A 85 -3.36 17.51 -10.66
C GLU A 85 -2.42 16.62 -11.46
N THR A 86 -2.33 15.33 -11.13
CA THR A 86 -1.35 14.41 -11.75
C THR A 86 -2.02 13.22 -12.44
N ILE A 87 -2.86 12.47 -11.74
CA ILE A 87 -3.34 11.17 -12.25
C ILE A 87 -4.30 11.36 -13.43
N LYS A 88 -5.15 12.39 -13.42
CA LYS A 88 -6.06 12.68 -14.54
C LYS A 88 -5.33 12.85 -15.88
N GLU A 89 -4.11 13.38 -15.86
CA GLU A 89 -3.30 13.61 -17.06
C GLU A 89 -2.30 12.46 -17.32
N LYS A 90 -1.80 11.80 -16.28
CA LYS A 90 -0.74 10.78 -16.37
C LYS A 90 -1.23 9.33 -16.17
N ASN A 91 -2.49 9.00 -16.45
CA ASN A 91 -3.05 7.65 -16.25
C ASN A 91 -2.67 6.59 -17.31
N PHE A 92 -1.55 6.75 -18.02
CA PHE A 92 -1.19 5.99 -19.23
C PHE A 92 -1.07 4.46 -19.09
N PHE A 93 -1.07 3.93 -17.87
CA PHE A 93 -1.04 2.48 -17.59
C PHE A 93 -2.29 1.96 -16.87
N LEU A 94 -3.24 2.84 -16.53
CA LEU A 94 -4.45 2.48 -15.79
C LEU A 94 -5.63 2.34 -16.77
N PRO A 95 -6.36 1.22 -16.74
CA PRO A 95 -7.60 1.07 -17.51
C PRO A 95 -8.68 2.09 -17.13
N VAL A 96 -9.61 2.31 -18.05
CA VAL A 96 -10.71 3.27 -17.87
C VAL A 96 -11.59 2.93 -16.66
N GLU A 97 -11.75 1.65 -16.35
CA GLU A 97 -12.54 1.16 -15.21
C GLU A 97 -11.88 1.53 -13.87
N ILE A 98 -10.55 1.43 -13.81
CA ILE A 98 -9.77 1.84 -12.64
C ILE A 98 -9.87 3.36 -12.47
N ILE A 99 -9.75 4.13 -13.56
CA ILE A 99 -9.89 5.59 -13.52
C ILE A 99 -11.31 6.02 -13.13
N SER A 100 -12.35 5.34 -13.63
CA SER A 100 -13.73 5.61 -13.23
C SER A 100 -13.95 5.38 -11.73
N SER A 101 -13.34 4.32 -11.19
CA SER A 101 -13.41 4.02 -9.75
C SER A 101 -12.67 5.08 -8.93
N LEU A 102 -11.47 5.49 -9.35
CA LEU A 102 -10.70 6.54 -8.69
C LEU A 102 -11.41 7.91 -8.76
N ASP A 103 -12.07 8.22 -9.87
CA ASP A 103 -12.85 9.46 -9.99
C ASP A 103 -13.99 9.51 -8.97
N LYS A 104 -14.72 8.41 -8.77
CA LYS A 104 -15.75 8.30 -7.73
C LYS A 104 -15.17 8.49 -6.33
N ILE A 105 -14.05 7.84 -6.02
CA ILE A 105 -13.38 7.97 -4.70
C ILE A 105 -12.91 9.41 -4.48
N SER A 106 -12.33 10.06 -5.49
CA SER A 106 -11.83 11.44 -5.40
C SER A 106 -12.92 12.47 -5.12
N LYS A 107 -14.15 12.20 -5.56
CA LYS A 107 -15.32 13.07 -5.37
C LYS A 107 -16.03 12.86 -4.04
N ASN A 108 -15.71 11.81 -3.29
CA ASN A 108 -16.33 11.55 -2.00
C ASN A 108 -15.95 12.66 -1.00
N SER A 109 -16.93 13.38 -0.46
CA SER A 109 -16.73 14.47 0.49
C SER A 109 -16.67 14.02 1.95
N ASP A 110 -17.27 12.88 2.30
CA ASP A 110 -17.35 12.42 3.68
C ASP A 110 -16.10 11.61 4.03
N VAL A 111 -15.42 12.03 5.10
CA VAL A 111 -14.25 11.35 5.65
C VAL A 111 -14.62 10.00 6.23
N LYS A 112 -15.79 9.88 6.86
CA LYS A 112 -16.23 8.63 7.51
C LYS A 112 -16.57 7.55 6.50
N ASP A 113 -17.10 7.95 5.35
CA ASP A 113 -17.46 7.04 4.25
C ASP A 113 -16.36 6.94 3.20
N PHE A 114 -15.18 7.53 3.44
CA PHE A 114 -14.06 7.44 2.53
C PHE A 114 -13.54 6.00 2.50
N ASN A 115 -13.63 5.39 1.31
CA ASN A 115 -13.22 4.01 1.08
C ASN A 115 -12.40 3.92 -0.20
N PHE A 116 -11.18 3.38 -0.06
CA PHE A 116 -10.32 2.97 -1.15
C PHE A 116 -10.18 1.43 -1.10
N PRO A 117 -10.94 0.69 -1.93
CA PRO A 117 -11.00 -0.77 -1.86
C PRO A 117 -9.64 -1.43 -2.08
N ILE A 118 -9.37 -2.48 -1.30
CA ILE A 118 -8.14 -3.26 -1.40
C ILE A 118 -7.96 -3.90 -2.78
N ASP A 119 -9.04 -4.40 -3.38
CA ASP A 119 -9.03 -5.00 -4.72
C ASP A 119 -8.61 -4.00 -5.80
N LEU A 120 -9.07 -2.75 -5.67
CA LEU A 120 -8.69 -1.67 -6.57
C LEU A 120 -7.20 -1.37 -6.42
N TRP A 121 -6.71 -1.31 -5.18
CA TRP A 121 -5.30 -1.07 -4.90
C TRP A 121 -4.40 -2.19 -5.45
N ALA A 122 -4.74 -3.46 -5.22
CA ALA A 122 -3.98 -4.60 -5.74
C ALA A 122 -3.90 -4.56 -7.28
N GLN A 123 -5.03 -4.32 -7.95
CA GLN A 123 -5.05 -4.15 -9.41
C GLN A 123 -4.13 -3.03 -9.89
N ILE A 124 -4.18 -1.85 -9.27
CA ILE A 124 -3.32 -0.71 -9.58
C ILE A 124 -1.85 -1.11 -9.50
N VAL A 125 -1.44 -1.79 -8.42
CA VAL A 125 -0.04 -2.24 -8.24
C VAL A 125 0.37 -3.21 -9.35
N TYR A 126 -0.48 -4.17 -9.72
CA TYR A 126 -0.16 -5.11 -10.81
C TYR A 126 -0.19 -4.46 -12.19
N TYR A 127 -1.06 -3.48 -12.45
CA TYR A 127 -0.99 -2.68 -13.68
C TYR A 127 0.32 -1.88 -13.76
N SER A 128 0.73 -1.27 -12.66
CA SER A 128 2.03 -0.59 -12.55
C SER A 128 3.20 -1.55 -12.82
N LEU A 129 3.19 -2.75 -12.23
CA LEU A 129 4.23 -3.75 -12.42
C LEU A 129 4.32 -4.23 -13.87
N ASN A 130 3.19 -4.59 -14.48
CA ASN A 130 3.11 -5.03 -15.87
C ASN A 130 3.59 -3.94 -16.85
N TYR A 131 3.21 -2.68 -16.60
CA TYR A 131 3.68 -1.57 -17.42
C TYR A 131 5.19 -1.34 -17.22
N TYR A 132 5.66 -1.36 -15.97
CA TYR A 132 7.07 -1.20 -15.64
C TYR A 132 7.95 -2.28 -16.25
N GLU A 133 7.47 -3.52 -16.36
CA GLU A 133 8.18 -4.60 -17.05
C GLU A 133 8.60 -4.18 -18.47
N ARG A 134 7.74 -3.45 -19.18
CA ARG A 134 7.91 -3.05 -20.58
C ARG A 134 8.52 -1.65 -20.75
N LYS A 135 8.34 -0.76 -19.76
CA LYS A 135 8.68 0.67 -19.81
C LYS A 135 9.43 1.11 -18.57
N ARG A 136 10.67 0.63 -18.44
CA ARG A 136 11.56 0.88 -17.31
C ARG A 136 11.91 2.36 -17.12
N ASP A 137 11.99 3.10 -18.21
CA ASP A 137 12.25 4.54 -18.25
C ASP A 137 11.15 5.37 -17.56
N ARG A 138 9.93 4.81 -17.41
CA ARG A 138 8.78 5.48 -16.77
C ARG A 138 8.68 5.23 -15.27
N LYS A 139 9.72 4.68 -14.64
CA LYS A 139 9.74 4.36 -13.18
C LYS A 139 9.28 5.53 -12.32
N GLY A 140 9.79 6.73 -12.59
CA GLY A 140 9.49 7.94 -11.81
C GLY A 140 8.00 8.27 -11.84
N ASP A 141 7.38 8.27 -13.01
CA ASP A 141 5.94 8.55 -13.17
C ASP A 141 5.09 7.48 -12.46
N ILE A 142 5.47 6.20 -12.58
CA ILE A 142 4.76 5.09 -11.92
C ILE A 142 4.82 5.25 -10.40
N LEU A 143 6.00 5.56 -9.84
CA LEU A 143 6.18 5.77 -8.40
C LEU A 143 5.42 7.00 -7.90
N GLU A 144 5.39 8.07 -8.69
CA GLU A 144 4.57 9.25 -8.39
C GLU A 144 3.09 8.91 -8.28
N ILE A 145 2.55 8.18 -9.26
CA ILE A 145 1.14 7.78 -9.28
C ILE A 145 0.84 6.81 -8.12
N LEU A 146 1.68 5.79 -7.92
CA LEU A 146 1.52 4.84 -6.81
C LEU A 146 1.56 5.53 -5.45
N ARG A 147 2.40 6.55 -5.28
CA ARG A 147 2.49 7.31 -4.03
C ARG A 147 1.20 8.07 -3.72
N ILE A 148 0.63 8.76 -4.71
CA ILE A 148 -0.64 9.49 -4.56
C ILE A 148 -1.77 8.51 -4.20
N LEU A 149 -1.84 7.38 -4.90
CA LEU A 149 -2.87 6.36 -4.66
C LEU A 149 -2.68 5.68 -3.30
N TRP A 150 -1.43 5.44 -2.89
CA TRP A 150 -1.11 4.90 -1.57
C TRP A 150 -1.58 5.80 -0.43
N GLN A 151 -1.53 7.13 -0.57
CA GLN A 151 -2.08 8.03 0.46
C GLN A 151 -3.57 7.80 0.68
N GLY A 152 -4.34 7.64 -0.40
CA GLY A 152 -5.76 7.29 -0.33
C GLY A 152 -5.97 5.91 0.31
N ARG A 153 -5.22 4.89 -0.12
CA ARG A 153 -5.31 3.56 0.49
C ARG A 153 -4.96 3.56 1.98
N LEU A 154 -3.94 4.30 2.39
CA LEU A 154 -3.53 4.43 3.78
C LEU A 154 -4.63 5.07 4.64
N ALA A 155 -5.26 6.14 4.15
CA ALA A 155 -6.39 6.77 4.84
C ALA A 155 -7.57 5.81 5.00
N SER A 156 -7.93 5.06 3.94
CA SER A 156 -8.98 4.04 3.99
C SER A 156 -8.68 2.97 5.04
N PHE A 157 -7.45 2.44 5.04
CA PHE A 157 -7.02 1.45 6.02
C PHE A 157 -7.08 1.97 7.46
N ALA A 158 -6.67 3.23 7.69
CA ALA A 158 -6.75 3.86 9.01
C ALA A 158 -8.21 4.01 9.49
N ILE A 159 -9.15 4.30 8.58
CA ILE A 159 -10.58 4.34 8.90
C ILE A 159 -11.12 2.94 9.20
N GLU A 160 -10.79 1.94 8.36
CA GLU A 160 -11.20 0.54 8.50
C GLU A 160 -10.77 -0.07 9.84
N THR A 161 -9.62 0.33 10.37
CA THR A 161 -8.99 -0.27 11.56
C THR A 161 -9.11 0.57 12.83
N LYS A 162 -9.71 1.76 12.76
CA LYS A 162 -9.71 2.74 13.85
C LYS A 162 -10.22 2.19 15.18
N ASP A 163 -11.32 1.45 15.14
CA ASP A 163 -12.03 0.96 16.33
C ASP A 163 -11.83 -0.56 16.52
N LEU A 164 -10.85 -1.16 15.83
CA LEU A 164 -10.54 -2.58 15.89
C LEU A 164 -9.47 -2.87 16.94
N ASP A 165 -9.56 -4.04 17.56
CA ASP A 165 -8.45 -4.54 18.36
C ASP A 165 -7.29 -5.06 17.48
N VAL A 166 -6.19 -5.46 18.13
CA VAL A 166 -4.99 -5.96 17.44
C VAL A 166 -5.27 -7.20 16.59
N GLN A 167 -6.11 -8.12 17.08
CA GLN A 167 -6.40 -9.36 16.35
C GLN A 167 -7.27 -9.06 15.12
N GLN A 168 -8.29 -8.22 15.27
CA GLN A 168 -9.14 -7.79 14.17
C GLN A 168 -8.35 -6.99 13.12
N SER A 169 -7.42 -6.14 13.56
CA SER A 169 -6.53 -5.41 12.66
C SER A 169 -5.63 -6.35 11.85
N GLU A 170 -5.12 -7.42 12.47
CA GLU A 170 -4.35 -8.45 11.78
C GLU A 170 -5.20 -9.21 10.74
N GLU A 171 -6.47 -9.46 11.03
CA GLU A 171 -7.40 -10.06 10.06
C GLU A 171 -7.59 -9.16 8.82
N VAL A 172 -7.70 -7.84 9.00
CA VAL A 172 -7.74 -6.87 7.88
C VAL A 172 -6.44 -6.92 7.08
N ILE A 173 -5.28 -7.01 7.74
CA ILE A 173 -3.98 -7.18 7.05
C ILE A 173 -3.96 -8.47 6.24
N GLN A 174 -4.45 -9.58 6.80
CA GLN A 174 -4.49 -10.86 6.10
C GLN A 174 -5.39 -10.78 4.86
N GLN A 175 -6.53 -10.09 4.92
CA GLN A 175 -7.37 -9.84 3.74
C GLN A 175 -6.62 -9.10 2.62
N GLN A 176 -5.74 -8.16 2.98
CA GLN A 176 -4.88 -7.50 2.00
C GLN A 176 -3.91 -8.48 1.34
N VAL A 177 -3.30 -9.38 2.11
CA VAL A 177 -2.41 -10.41 1.56
C VAL A 177 -3.15 -11.31 0.58
N GLU A 178 -4.36 -11.76 0.93
CA GLU A 178 -5.16 -12.63 0.05
C GLU A 178 -5.56 -11.93 -1.24
N ALA A 179 -6.00 -10.67 -1.19
CA ALA A 179 -6.28 -9.89 -2.40
C ALA A 179 -5.04 -9.78 -3.30
N PHE A 180 -3.87 -9.49 -2.73
CA PHE A 180 -2.63 -9.43 -3.51
C PHE A 180 -2.23 -10.77 -4.12
N LYS A 181 -2.46 -11.91 -3.43
CA LYS A 181 -2.24 -13.24 -4.00
C LYS A 181 -3.19 -13.51 -5.16
N GLU A 182 -4.48 -13.23 -4.98
CA GLU A 182 -5.50 -13.44 -6.01
C GLU A 182 -5.19 -12.65 -7.28
N TYR A 183 -4.86 -11.36 -7.15
CA TYR A 183 -4.52 -10.53 -8.30
C TYR A 183 -3.16 -10.87 -8.89
N LYS A 184 -2.21 -11.40 -8.11
CA LYS A 184 -0.96 -11.97 -8.66
C LYS A 184 -1.28 -13.05 -9.69
N GLU A 185 -2.11 -14.02 -9.31
CA GLU A 185 -2.45 -15.16 -10.15
C GLU A 185 -3.19 -14.73 -11.43
N LYS A 186 -4.04 -13.70 -11.32
CA LYS A 186 -4.80 -13.18 -12.46
C LYS A 186 -3.96 -12.32 -13.41
N MET A 187 -3.02 -11.53 -12.88
CA MET A 187 -2.41 -10.41 -13.62
C MET A 187 -0.88 -10.51 -13.76
N TRP A 188 -0.22 -11.39 -13.01
CA TRP A 188 1.24 -11.55 -13.00
C TRP A 188 1.65 -13.03 -13.07
N HIS A 189 1.56 -13.58 -14.29
CA HIS A 189 1.96 -14.95 -14.65
C HIS A 189 2.95 -14.96 -15.82
#